data_AF-A0A2N6PQT5-F1
#
_entry.id   AF-A0A2N6PQT5-F1
#
_cell.length_a   1.000
_cell.length_b   1.000
_cell.length_c   1.000
_cell.angle_alpha   90.00
_cell.angle_beta   90.00
_cell.angle_gamma   90.00
#
_symmetry.space_group_name_H-M   'P 1'
#
loop_
_entity.id
_entity.type
_entity.pdbx_description
1 polymer ?
#
loop_
_entity_poly.entity_id
_entity_poly.type
_entity_poly.pdbx_seq_one_letter_code
_entity_poly.pdbx_strand_id
1 'polypeptide(L)' 'MNYIKRPHYLDFLRRHRDRPIIKVVSGVRRAGKSVLFQLYKEELLATGVDEDQIISINFEDLSYYDLRHFQTLFAYI' A
#
# COMPACT_ATOMS: atom_id res chain seq x y z
N MET A 1 -2.91 -7.35 17.15
CA MET A 1 -1.43 -7.43 16.93
C MET A 1 -0.87 -6.03 17.15
N ASN A 2 0.15 -5.85 18.00
CA ASN A 2 0.64 -4.51 18.35
C ASN A 2 1.83 -4.16 17.44
N TYR A 3 1.58 -3.47 16.33
CA TYR A 3 2.63 -3.07 15.39
C TYR A 3 3.38 -1.85 15.90
N ILE A 4 4.71 -1.87 15.83
CA ILE A 4 5.54 -0.71 16.19
C ILE A 4 5.29 0.39 15.16
N LYS A 5 4.86 1.57 15.62
CA LYS A 5 4.63 2.74 14.78
C LYS A 5 5.96 3.15 14.11
N ARG A 6 5.90 3.45 12.80
CA ARG A 6 7.06 3.86 11.98
C ARG A 6 6.91 5.32 11.54
N PRO A 7 7.03 6.30 12.47
CA PRO A 7 6.64 7.69 12.22
C PRO A 7 7.34 8.28 11.00
N HIS A 8 8.67 8.15 10.90
CA HIS A 8 9.43 8.73 9.79
C HIS A 8 9.01 8.21 8.40
N TYR A 9 8.72 6.91 8.28
CA TYR A 9 8.30 6.31 7.00
C TYR A 9 6.83 6.65 6.67
N LEU A 10 5.97 6.72 7.68
CA LEU A 10 4.60 7.20 7.50
C LEU A 10 4.56 8.68 7.11
N ASP A 11 5.43 9.52 7.70
CA ASP A 11 5.56 10.93 7.35
C ASP A 11 5.99 11.14 5.90
N PHE A 12 6.81 10.24 5.34
CA PHE A 12 7.08 10.25 3.90
C PHE A 12 5.81 10.04 3.08
N LEU A 13 4.96 9.07 3.43
CA LEU A 13 3.71 8.80 2.71
C LEU A 13 2.71 9.96 2.88
N ARG A 14 2.54 10.47 4.11
CA ARG A 14 1.66 11.61 4.45
C ARG A 14 1.98 12.85 3.63
N ARG A 15 3.24 13.27 3.58
CA ARG A 15 3.69 14.49 2.86
C ARG A 15 3.38 14.44 1.36
N HIS A 16 3.20 13.25 0.81
CA HIS A 16 2.99 13.05 -0.62
C HIS A 16 1.59 12.53 -0.96
N ARG A 17 0.70 12.33 0.03
CA ARG A 17 -0.64 11.74 -0.13
C ARG A 17 -1.39 12.36 -1.32
N ASP A 18 -1.65 13.66 -1.25
CA ASP A 18 -2.53 14.39 -2.18
C ASP A 18 -1.78 14.97 -3.38
N ARG A 19 -0.67 14.34 -3.76
CA ARG A 19 0.13 14.71 -4.93
C ARG A 19 -0.03 13.67 -6.04
N PRO A 20 -0.19 14.08 -7.31
CA PRO A 20 -0.32 13.18 -8.46
C PRO A 20 1.05 12.58 -8.85
N ILE A 21 1.64 11.83 -7.91
CA ILE A 21 2.94 11.17 -8.07
C ILE A 21 2.83 9.73 -7.60
N ILE A 22 3.62 8.85 -8.22
CA ILE A 22 3.80 7.46 -7.80
C ILE A 22 4.82 7.42 -6.66
N LYS A 23 4.50 6.71 -5.57
CA LYS A 23 5.39 6.55 -4.41
C LYS A 23 5.93 5.13 -4.40
N VAL A 24 7.25 5.00 -4.47
CA VAL A 24 7.94 3.70 -4.44
C VAL A 24 8.65 3.53 -3.10
N VAL A 25 8.32 2.47 -2.36
CA VAL A 25 9.01 2.09 -1.13
C VAL A 25 9.87 0.86 -1.41
N SER A 26 11.18 1.05 -1.54
CA SER A 26 12.15 -0.04 -1.75
C SER A 26 12.78 -0.51 -0.43
N GLY A 27 13.45 -1.67 -0.49
CA GLY A 27 14.23 -2.19 0.63
C GLY A 27 14.31 -3.72 0.61
N VAL A 28 15.21 -4.28 1.40
CA VAL A 28 15.43 -5.75 1.47
C VAL A 28 14.18 -6.52 1.89
N ARG A 29 14.13 -7.82 1.56
CA ARG A 29 13.08 -8.73 2.01
C ARG A 29 13.02 -8.71 3.55
N ARG A 30 11.80 -8.72 4.11
CA ARG A 30 11.54 -8.61 5.57
C ARG A 30 11.89 -7.27 6.23
N ALA A 31 12.15 -6.19 5.48
CA ALA A 31 12.33 -4.84 6.05
C ALA A 31 11.05 -4.23 6.68
N GLY A 32 9.90 -4.89 6.56
CA GLY A 32 8.62 -4.43 7.11
C GLY A 32 7.81 -3.52 6.19
N LYS A 33 8.04 -3.56 4.88
CA LYS A 33 7.31 -2.74 3.89
C LYS A 33 5.80 -3.02 3.88
N SER A 34 5.40 -4.30 3.88
CA SER A 34 3.99 -4.68 3.93
C SER A 34 3.31 -4.17 5.20
N VAL A 35 4.02 -4.19 6.34
CA VAL A 35 3.52 -3.62 7.60
C VAL A 35 3.40 -2.09 7.52
N LEU A 36 4.35 -1.40 6.86
CA LEU A 36 4.23 0.05 6.62
C LEU A 36 2.97 0.39 5.82
N PHE A 37 2.70 -0.34 4.74
CA PHE A 37 1.50 -0.11 3.93
C PHE A 37 0.22 -0.48 4.69
N GLN A 38 0.23 -1.52 5.52
CA GLN A 38 -0.89 -1.87 6.39
C GLN A 38 -1.21 -0.73 7.39
N LEU A 39 -0.19 -0.21 8.08
CA LEU A 39 -0.34 0.92 9.00
C LEU A 39 -0.86 2.17 8.27
N TYR A 40 -0.41 2.40 7.03
CA TYR A 40 -0.89 3.51 6.22
C TYR A 40 -2.34 3.32 5.76
N LYS A 41 -2.74 2.10 5.37
CA LYS A 41 -4.16 1.76 5.09
C LYS A 41 -5.04 2.04 6.31
N GLU A 42 -4.64 1.60 7.50
CA GLU A 42 -5.36 1.86 8.75
C GLU A 42 -5.51 3.37 9.02
N GLU A 43 -4.46 4.15 8.77
CA GLU A 43 -4.51 5.61 8.89
C GLU A 43 -5.46 6.25 7.86
N LEU A 44 -5.46 5.78 6.60
CA LEU A 44 -6.36 6.28 5.56
C LEU A 44 -7.83 6.04 5.95
N LEU A 45 -8.16 4.82 6.37
CA LEU A 45 -9.50 4.46 6.85
C LEU A 45 -9.90 5.35 8.05
N ALA A 46 -8.99 5.55 9.01
CA ALA A 46 -9.24 6.42 10.16
C ALA A 46 -9.44 7.91 9.78
N THR A 47 -8.95 8.34 8.62
CA THR A 47 -9.18 9.69 8.07
C THR A 47 -10.45 9.79 7.21
N GLY A 48 -11.24 8.73 7.11
CA GLY A 48 -12.51 8.71 6.37
C GLY A 48 -12.38 8.38 4.88
N VAL A 49 -11.27 7.77 4.45
CA VAL A 49 -11.19 7.15 3.11
C VAL A 49 -12.00 5.87 3.14
N ASP A 50 -12.90 5.70 2.17
CA ASP A 50 -13.72 4.49 2.08
C ASP A 50 -12.85 3.27 1.72
N GLU A 51 -13.19 2.10 2.25
CA GLU A 51 -12.37 0.90 2.05
C GLU A 51 -12.31 0.46 0.57
N ASP A 52 -13.38 0.69 -0.18
CA ASP A 52 -13.48 0.42 -1.62
C ASP A 52 -12.54 1.31 -2.45
N GLN A 53 -12.12 2.46 -1.93
CA GLN A 53 -11.14 3.34 -2.54
C GLN A 53 -9.68 2.90 -2.28
N ILE A 54 -9.46 1.84 -1.51
CA ILE A 54 -8.12 1.33 -1.15
C ILE A 54 -7.89 -0.05 -1.76
N ILE A 55 -7.28 -0.07 -2.95
CA ILE A 55 -6.93 -1.31 -3.64
C ILE A 55 -5.56 -1.82 -3.16
N SER A 56 -5.53 -3.01 -2.56
CA SER A 56 -4.30 -3.66 -2.08
C SER A 56 -4.06 -4.97 -2.83
N ILE A 57 -2.97 -5.04 -3.61
CA ILE A 57 -2.61 -6.22 -4.41
C ILE A 57 -1.28 -6.78 -3.90
N ASN A 58 -1.28 -8.03 -3.45
CA ASN A 58 -0.07 -8.75 -3.10
C ASN A 58 0.38 -9.63 -4.27
N PHE A 59 1.32 -9.16 -5.09
CA PHE A 59 1.82 -9.94 -6.23
C PHE A 59 2.60 -11.21 -5.84
N GLU A 60 2.94 -11.44 -4.56
CA GLU A 60 3.48 -12.72 -4.08
C GLU A 60 2.38 -13.78 -3.90
N ASP A 61 1.11 -13.38 -3.83
CA ASP A 61 -0.04 -14.29 -3.75
C ASP A 61 -0.36 -14.86 -5.14
N LEU A 62 -0.48 -16.19 -5.23
CA LEU A 62 -0.78 -16.89 -6.47
C LEU A 62 -2.18 -16.56 -7.00
N SER A 63 -3.14 -16.19 -6.14
CA SER A 63 -4.47 -15.77 -6.58
C SER A 63 -4.44 -14.50 -7.43
N TYR A 64 -3.38 -13.69 -7.32
CA TYR A 64 -3.18 -12.48 -8.11
C TYR A 64 -2.14 -12.64 -9.23
N TYR A 65 -1.77 -13.87 -9.59
CA TYR A 65 -0.73 -14.12 -10.59
C TYR A 65 -1.03 -13.43 -11.93
N ASP A 66 -2.27 -13.53 -12.40
CA ASP A 66 -2.69 -12.97 -13.70
C ASP A 66 -2.71 -11.44 -13.70
N LEU A 67 -2.81 -10.79 -12.54
CA LEU A 67 -2.76 -9.32 -12.41
C LEU A 67 -1.38 -8.75 -12.71
N ARG A 68 -0.36 -9.58 -12.92
CA ARG A 68 0.97 -9.14 -13.40
C ARG A 68 0.93 -8.72 -14.87
N HIS A 69 -0.11 -9.12 -15.60
CA HIS A 69 -0.35 -8.68 -16.96
C HIS A 69 -1.16 -7.38 -16.97
N PHE A 70 -0.66 -6.35 -17.66
CA PHE A 70 -1.24 -5.01 -17.60
C PHE A 70 -2.70 -4.95 -18.08
N GLN A 71 -3.07 -5.80 -19.03
CA GLN A 71 -4.45 -5.87 -19.56
C GLN A 71 -5.41 -6.36 -18.48
N THR A 72 -5.04 -7.42 -17.76
CA THR A 72 -5.81 -7.97 -16.65
C THR A 72 -5.88 -6.99 -15.48
N LEU A 73 -4.75 -6.33 -15.17
CA LEU A 73 -4.71 -5.30 -14.12
C LEU A 73 -5.62 -4.11 -14.45
N PHE A 74 -5.60 -3.64 -15.70
CA PHE A 74 -6.45 -2.54 -16.16
C PHE A 74 -7.94 -2.89 -16.12
N ALA A 75 -8.31 -4.15 -16.34
CA ALA A 75 -9.70 -4.59 -16.20
C ALA A 75 -10.14 -4.79 -14.74
N TYR A 76 -9.18 -4.98 -13.82
CA TYR A 76 -9.43 -5.21 -12.40
C TYR A 76 -9.62 -3.91 -11.61
N ILE A 77 -8.93 -2.83 -11.99
CA ILE A 77 -8.96 -1.50 -11.34
C ILE A 77 -10.00 -0.62 -12.02
#